data_AF-A0A7J4FXF5-F1
#
_entry.id   AF-A0A7J4FXF5-F1
#
_cell.length_a   1.000
_cell.length_b   1.000
_cell.length_c   1.000
_cell.angle_alpha   90.00
_cell.angle_beta   90.00
_cell.angle_gamma   90.00
#
_symmetry.space_group_name_H-M   'P 1'
#
loop_
_entity.id
_entity.type
_entity.pdbx_description
1 polymer ?
#
loop_
_entity_poly.entity_id
_entity_poly.type
_entity_poly.pdbx_seq_one_letter_code
_entity_poly.pdbx_strand_id
1 'polypeptide(L)'
;MQKTMKQSKVVIITEAHLRTALYVLRSLGRKGIKAICVSEYEKGIGLSSKYCWRRIRLPPPQKDPEDYLQKIESLISKYGASIIFPIHENSLILFSQPKVRERLERLNVEIPIPDYSSLQKVIDKYEIIKIASSIGITLMI
;
A
#
# COMPACT_ATOMS: atom_id res chain seq x y z
N MET A 1 -32.77 -8.10 8.94
CA MET A 1 -31.56 -8.52 9.69
C MET A 1 -30.50 -8.86 8.65
N GLN A 2 -29.34 -8.22 8.53
CA GLN A 2 -28.40 -7.77 9.54
C GLN A 2 -27.85 -6.39 9.19
N LYS A 3 -27.83 -5.53 10.20
CA LYS A 3 -27.15 -4.24 10.21
C LYS A 3 -25.66 -4.56 10.32
N THR A 4 -24.92 -4.57 9.22
CA THR A 4 -23.47 -4.83 9.28
C THR A 4 -22.85 -3.67 10.05
N MET A 5 -22.45 -3.94 11.29
CA MET A 5 -21.70 -3.01 12.13
C MET A 5 -20.55 -2.46 11.30
N LYS A 6 -20.50 -1.14 11.14
CA LYS A 6 -19.46 -0.43 10.39
C LYS A 6 -18.14 -0.62 11.15
N GLN A 7 -17.47 -1.76 10.95
CA GLN A 7 -16.18 -2.04 11.56
C GLN A 7 -15.26 -0.87 11.17
N SER A 8 -14.77 -0.14 12.16
CA SER A 8 -13.85 0.98 11.94
C SER A 8 -12.56 0.44 11.34
N LYS A 9 -12.45 0.41 10.01
CA LYS A 9 -11.25 -0.06 9.32
C LYS A 9 -10.09 0.91 9.59
N VAL A 10 -8.94 0.36 9.98
CA VAL A 10 -7.66 1.08 10.06
C VAL A 10 -6.84 0.66 8.85
N VAL A 11 -6.29 1.63 8.13
CA VAL A 11 -5.52 1.42 6.89
C VAL A 11 -4.07 1.83 7.13
N ILE A 12 -3.12 0.99 6.76
CA ILE A 12 -1.70 1.38 6.66
C ILE A 12 -1.45 1.93 5.25
N ILE A 13 -0.83 3.09 5.15
CA ILE A 13 -0.44 3.72 3.88
C ILE A 13 1.08 3.82 3.85
N THR A 14 1.71 3.23 2.84
CA THR A 14 3.17 3.27 2.64
C THR A 14 3.59 4.55 1.93
N GLU A 15 4.89 4.89 1.97
CA GLU A 15 5.47 6.10 1.38
C GLU A 15 4.61 7.36 1.62
N ALA A 16 4.08 7.50 2.83
CA ALA A 16 3.06 8.50 3.14
C ALA A 16 3.57 9.95 3.08
N HIS A 17 4.88 10.14 2.88
CA HIS A 17 5.47 11.44 2.59
C HIS A 17 5.11 11.98 1.20
N LEU A 18 4.70 11.11 0.26
CA LEU A 18 4.40 11.46 -1.13
C LEU A 18 3.06 12.20 -1.30
N ARG A 19 2.96 12.92 -2.42
CA ARG A 19 1.73 13.63 -2.83
C ARG A 19 0.58 12.68 -3.15
N THR A 20 0.87 11.53 -3.73
CA THR A 20 -0.10 10.46 -4.03
C THR A 20 -0.80 9.96 -2.74
N ALA A 21 -0.02 9.74 -1.68
CA ALA A 21 -0.55 9.35 -0.37
C ALA A 21 -1.52 10.39 0.22
N LEU A 22 -1.28 11.69 0.01
CA LEU A 22 -2.18 12.75 0.48
C LEU A 22 -3.59 12.62 -0.11
N TYR A 23 -3.72 12.23 -1.38
CA TYR A 23 -5.04 12.04 -2.00
C TYR A 23 -5.79 10.86 -1.38
N VAL A 24 -5.09 9.75 -1.14
CA VAL A 24 -5.65 8.58 -0.46
C VAL A 24 -6.08 8.95 0.95
N LEU A 25 -5.21 9.61 1.71
CA LEU A 25 -5.51 10.09 3.07
C LEU A 25 -6.75 10.99 3.14
N ARG A 26 -6.88 11.94 2.22
CA ARG A 26 -8.06 12.82 2.17
C ARG A 26 -9.32 12.06 1.82
N SER A 27 -9.24 11.07 0.92
CA SER A 27 -10.38 10.22 0.54
C SER A 27 -10.85 9.37 1.73
N LEU A 28 -9.92 8.69 2.41
CA LEU A 28 -10.21 7.86 3.58
C LEU A 28 -10.69 8.69 4.77
N GLY A 29 -10.00 9.80 5.05
CA GLY A 29 -10.31 10.66 6.18
C GLY A 29 -11.69 11.32 6.10
N ARG A 30 -12.14 11.71 4.89
CA ARG A 30 -13.53 12.18 4.67
C ARG A 30 -14.58 11.11 4.97
N LYS A 31 -14.21 9.83 4.92
CA LYS A 31 -15.09 8.68 5.25
C LYS A 31 -14.97 8.25 6.72
N GLY A 32 -14.17 8.97 7.52
CA GLY A 32 -13.91 8.63 8.92
C GLY A 32 -13.00 7.42 9.11
N ILE A 33 -12.26 7.01 8.07
CA ILE A 33 -11.34 5.87 8.12
C ILE A 33 -9.99 6.34 8.64
N LYS A 34 -9.45 5.65 9.66
CA LYS A 34 -8.16 5.98 10.27
C LYS A 34 -7.02 5.46 9.39
N ALA A 35 -5.98 6.28 9.22
CA ALA A 35 -4.81 5.94 8.45
C ALA A 35 -3.52 6.03 9.27
N ILE A 36 -2.76 4.94 9.30
CA ILE A 36 -1.39 4.88 9.78
C ILE A 36 -0.48 5.18 8.59
N CYS A 37 0.27 6.27 8.68
CA CYS A 37 1.16 6.75 7.63
C CYS A 37 2.58 6.25 7.89
N VAL A 38 3.05 5.33 7.06
CA VAL A 38 4.41 4.79 7.10
C VAL A 38 5.29 5.54 6.10
N SER A 39 6.49 5.94 6.53
CA SER A 39 7.44 6.68 5.69
C SER A 39 8.87 6.52 6.21
N GLU A 40 9.87 6.56 5.34
CA GLU A 40 11.29 6.65 5.76
C GLU A 40 11.69 8.05 6.24
N TYR A 41 10.95 9.06 5.77
CA TYR A 41 11.13 10.46 6.11
C TYR A 41 10.22 10.89 7.26
N GLU A 42 10.73 11.80 8.09
CA GLU A 42 9.98 12.43 9.19
C GLU A 42 8.94 13.44 8.69
N LYS A 43 9.23 14.11 7.56
CA LYS A 43 8.40 15.15 6.95
C LYS A 43 7.96 14.71 5.56
N GLY A 44 6.80 15.22 5.14
CA GLY A 44 6.23 14.95 3.83
C GLY A 44 4.79 15.43 3.73
N ILE A 45 4.30 15.64 2.51
CA ILE A 45 3.03 16.33 2.29
C ILE A 45 1.83 15.49 2.79
N GLY A 46 1.88 14.16 2.60
CA GLY A 46 0.85 13.27 3.15
C GLY A 46 0.94 13.15 4.68
N LEU A 47 2.15 13.16 5.25
CA LEU A 47 2.36 13.15 6.71
C LEU A 47 1.77 14.39 7.39
N SER A 48 1.84 15.56 6.76
CA SER A 48 1.25 16.82 7.25
C SER A 48 -0.28 16.89 7.13
N SER A 49 -0.93 15.89 6.55
CA SER A 49 -2.39 15.83 6.45
C SER A 49 -3.04 15.72 7.82
N LYS A 50 -4.11 16.49 8.06
CA LYS A 50 -4.97 16.31 9.25
C LYS A 50 -5.62 14.91 9.34
N TYR A 51 -5.64 14.17 8.23
CA TYR A 51 -6.17 12.80 8.16
C TYR A 51 -5.11 11.72 8.42
N CYS A 52 -3.85 12.11 8.67
CA CYS A 52 -2.84 11.22 9.20
C CYS A 52 -3.14 10.97 10.69
N TRP A 53 -3.61 9.75 11.02
CA TRP A 53 -3.95 9.40 12.40
C TRP A 53 -2.71 9.03 13.21
N ARG A 54 -1.74 8.36 12.59
CA ARG A 54 -0.44 8.02 13.17
C ARG A 54 0.66 8.17 12.12
N ARG A 55 1.84 8.62 12.54
CA ARG A 55 3.06 8.65 11.71
C ARG A 55 4.03 7.61 12.25
N ILE A 56 4.49 6.72 11.38
CA ILE A 56 5.46 5.69 11.72
C ILE A 56 6.64 5.83 10.78
N ARG A 57 7.85 5.94 11.35
CA ARG A 57 9.07 5.99 10.57
C ARG A 57 9.62 4.58 10.40
N LEU A 58 9.64 4.08 9.17
CA LEU A 58 10.27 2.80 8.81
C LEU A 58 11.25 3.02 7.66
N PRO A 59 12.44 2.39 7.67
CA PRO A 59 13.27 2.32 6.47
C PRO A 59 12.47 1.72 5.29
N PRO A 60 12.84 2.03 4.03
CA PRO A 60 12.14 1.46 2.89
C PRO A 60 12.37 -0.07 2.83
N PRO A 61 11.41 -0.84 2.28
CA PRO A 61 11.46 -2.29 2.28
C PRO A 61 12.68 -2.88 1.54
N GLN A 62 13.35 -2.11 0.68
CA GLN A 62 14.56 -2.53 -0.04
C GLN A 62 15.75 -2.78 0.88
N LYS A 63 15.81 -2.13 2.05
CA LYS A 63 16.95 -2.24 2.96
C LYS A 63 16.92 -3.55 3.74
N ASP A 64 15.77 -3.88 4.28
CA ASP A 64 15.52 -5.13 5.00
C ASP A 64 14.03 -5.47 4.89
N PRO A 65 13.64 -6.30 3.91
CA PRO A 65 12.24 -6.65 3.70
C PRO A 65 11.62 -7.37 4.89
N GLU A 66 12.39 -8.19 5.62
CA GLU A 66 11.87 -9.02 6.70
C GLU A 66 11.63 -8.19 7.96
N ASP A 67 12.59 -7.34 8.36
CA ASP A 67 12.40 -6.38 9.46
C ASP A 67 11.25 -5.41 9.13
N TYR A 68 11.13 -4.96 7.88
CA TYR A 68 10.02 -4.12 7.45
C TYR A 68 8.67 -4.83 7.66
N LEU A 69 8.54 -6.08 7.20
CA LEU A 69 7.31 -6.86 7.36
C LEU A 69 6.98 -7.10 8.84
N GLN A 70 7.95 -7.48 9.67
CA GLN A 70 7.73 -7.66 11.11
C GLN A 70 7.21 -6.38 11.78
N LYS A 71 7.75 -5.22 11.40
CA LYS A 71 7.28 -3.93 11.90
C LYS A 71 5.87 -3.61 11.39
N ILE A 72 5.54 -3.92 10.14
CA ILE A 72 4.18 -3.79 9.61
C ILE A 72 3.19 -4.69 10.37
N GLU A 73 3.54 -5.93 10.65
CA GLU A 73 2.74 -6.87 11.45
C GLU A 73 2.53 -6.39 12.88
N SER A 74 3.57 -5.80 13.49
CA SER A 74 3.44 -5.14 14.79
C SER A 74 2.43 -4.00 14.75
N LEU A 75 2.41 -3.19 13.69
CA LEU A 75 1.41 -2.13 13.50
C LEU A 75 0.00 -2.70 13.31
N ILE A 76 -0.13 -3.79 12.55
CA ILE A 76 -1.41 -4.50 12.35
C ILE A 76 -1.96 -4.95 13.69
N SER A 77 -1.18 -5.69 14.46
CA SER A 77 -1.57 -6.19 15.78
C SER A 77 -1.90 -5.07 16.76
N LYS A 78 -1.03 -4.05 16.84
CA LYS A 78 -1.16 -2.93 17.79
C LYS A 78 -2.39 -2.05 17.53
N TYR A 79 -2.77 -1.86 16.27
CA TYR A 79 -3.79 -0.88 15.89
C TYR A 79 -5.02 -1.49 15.21
N GLY A 80 -5.07 -2.81 15.02
CA GLY A 80 -6.15 -3.49 14.31
C GLY A 80 -6.25 -3.08 12.85
N ALA A 81 -5.11 -2.86 12.18
CA ALA A 81 -5.11 -2.54 10.76
C ALA A 81 -5.56 -3.75 9.95
N SER A 82 -6.50 -3.54 9.03
CA SER A 82 -7.09 -4.61 8.20
C SER A 82 -6.84 -4.40 6.72
N ILE A 83 -6.20 -3.28 6.34
CA ILE A 83 -5.84 -2.97 4.97
C ILE A 83 -4.44 -2.36 4.94
N ILE A 84 -3.61 -2.81 4.01
CA ILE A 84 -2.38 -2.10 3.61
C ILE A 84 -2.63 -1.54 2.22
N PHE A 85 -2.36 -0.25 2.05
CA PHE A 85 -2.48 0.47 0.78
C PHE A 85 -1.09 0.93 0.32
N PRO A 86 -0.43 0.16 -0.55
CA PRO A 86 0.88 0.51 -1.09
C PRO A 86 0.78 1.71 -2.02
N ILE A 87 1.71 2.67 -1.90
CA ILE A 87 1.71 3.90 -2.71
C ILE A 87 2.76 3.87 -3.82
N HIS A 88 3.95 3.35 -3.56
CA HIS A 88 5.05 3.33 -4.51
C HIS A 88 5.41 1.91 -4.97
N GLU A 89 6.07 1.82 -6.12
CA GLU A 89 6.50 0.57 -6.78
C GLU A 89 7.18 -0.40 -5.81
N ASN A 90 8.14 0.10 -5.04
CA ASN A 90 8.85 -0.62 -4.00
C ASN A 90 7.96 -1.41 -3.03
N SER A 91 6.90 -0.79 -2.54
CA SER A 91 5.92 -1.43 -1.65
C SER A 91 4.95 -2.30 -2.45
N LEU A 92 4.52 -1.88 -3.64
CA LEU A 92 3.68 -2.69 -4.53
C LEU A 92 4.32 -4.04 -4.86
N ILE A 93 5.61 -4.04 -5.19
CA ILE A 93 6.39 -5.26 -5.48
C ILE A 93 6.45 -6.13 -4.23
N LEU A 94 6.86 -5.60 -3.07
CA LEU A 94 6.94 -6.38 -1.84
C LEU A 94 5.60 -7.03 -1.49
N PHE A 95 4.53 -6.25 -1.42
CA PHE A 95 3.21 -6.71 -0.98
C PHE A 95 2.47 -7.57 -2.01
N SER A 96 2.92 -7.61 -3.26
CA SER A 96 2.35 -8.50 -4.27
C SER A 96 2.98 -9.89 -4.26
N GLN A 97 4.18 -10.05 -3.69
CA GLN A 97 4.86 -11.35 -3.62
C GLN A 97 3.97 -12.41 -2.96
N PRO A 98 3.84 -13.62 -3.54
CA PRO A 98 2.93 -14.65 -3.03
C PRO A 98 3.13 -14.99 -1.55
N LYS A 99 4.40 -15.12 -1.11
CA LYS A 99 4.73 -15.41 0.30
C LYS A 99 4.28 -14.31 1.26
N VAL A 100 4.41 -13.05 0.83
CA VAL A 100 4.01 -11.88 1.64
C VAL A 100 2.49 -11.78 1.70
N ARG A 101 1.80 -12.04 0.58
CA ARG A 101 0.33 -12.09 0.56
C ARG A 101 -0.20 -13.15 1.48
N GLU A 102 0.27 -14.39 1.35
CA GLU A 102 -0.15 -15.50 2.21
C GLU A 102 0.10 -15.19 3.69
N ARG A 103 1.25 -14.59 4.02
CA ARG A 103 1.59 -14.16 5.37
C ARG A 103 0.58 -13.14 5.92
N LEU A 104 0.19 -12.14 5.14
CA LEU A 104 -0.72 -11.07 5.58
C LEU A 104 -2.21 -11.49 5.54
N GLU A 105 -2.58 -12.39 4.62
CA GLU A 105 -3.92 -13.00 4.56
C GLU A 105 -4.21 -13.80 5.84
N ARG A 106 -3.23 -14.52 6.39
CA ARG A 106 -3.36 -15.20 7.70
C ARG A 106 -3.63 -14.24 8.86
N LEU A 107 -3.24 -12.97 8.71
CA LEU A 107 -3.56 -11.89 9.67
C LEU A 107 -4.87 -11.17 9.33
N ASN A 108 -5.62 -11.67 8.35
CA ASN A 108 -6.89 -11.12 7.89
C ASN A 108 -6.75 -9.69 7.34
N VAL A 109 -5.61 -9.40 6.71
CA VAL A 109 -5.27 -8.10 6.10
C VAL A 109 -5.44 -8.14 4.60
N GLU A 110 -6.16 -7.16 4.06
CA GLU A 110 -6.39 -6.98 2.63
C GLU A 110 -5.34 -6.06 2.00
N ILE A 111 -4.90 -6.39 0.79
CA ILE A 111 -3.97 -5.56 0.00
C ILE A 111 -4.60 -5.35 -1.38
N PRO A 112 -5.23 -4.20 -1.66
CA PRO A 112 -6.05 -3.98 -2.84
C PRO A 112 -5.18 -3.64 -4.07
N ILE A 113 -4.30 -4.58 -4.44
CA ILE A 113 -3.38 -4.46 -5.58
C ILE A 113 -3.45 -5.74 -6.43
N PRO A 114 -3.03 -5.71 -7.71
CA PRO A 114 -2.91 -6.92 -8.53
C PRO A 114 -1.88 -7.91 -7.97
N ASP A 115 -1.99 -9.18 -8.36
CA ASP A 115 -0.99 -10.19 -8.01
C ASP A 115 0.38 -9.88 -8.64
N TYR A 116 1.42 -10.57 -8.14
CA TYR A 116 2.79 -10.39 -8.58
C TYR A 116 2.99 -10.60 -10.08
N SER A 117 2.36 -11.63 -10.66
CA SER A 117 2.53 -11.97 -12.08
C SER A 117 1.94 -10.89 -13.00
N SER A 118 0.83 -10.29 -12.58
CA SER A 118 0.23 -9.15 -13.24
C SER A 118 1.16 -7.94 -13.17
N LEU A 119 1.70 -7.62 -11.99
CA LEU A 119 2.60 -6.48 -11.82
C LEU A 119 3.93 -6.63 -12.57
N GLN A 120 4.52 -7.82 -12.62
CA GLN A 120 5.79 -8.05 -13.33
C GLN A 120 5.73 -7.66 -14.81
N LYS A 121 4.60 -7.91 -15.47
CA LYS A 121 4.38 -7.53 -16.88
C LYS A 121 4.37 -6.02 -17.10
N VAL A 122 4.05 -5.24 -16.07
CA VAL A 122 3.92 -3.77 -16.14
C VAL A 122 5.18 -3.07 -15.62
N ILE A 123 6.03 -3.77 -14.86
CA ILE A 123 7.30 -3.21 -14.40
C ILE A 123 8.32 -3.20 -15.54
N ASP A 124 8.29 -4.23 -16.39
CA ASP A 124 9.09 -4.27 -17.60
C ASP A 124 8.46 -3.40 -18.70
N LYS A 125 9.06 -2.24 -18.96
CA LYS A 125 8.61 -1.30 -20.00
C LYS A 125 8.60 -1.94 -21.39
N TYR A 126 9.50 -2.87 -21.68
CA TYR A 126 9.53 -3.56 -22.96
C TYR A 126 8.34 -4.52 -23.10
N GLU A 127 7.99 -5.24 -22.03
CA GLU A 127 6.79 -6.07 -22.00
C GLU A 127 5.51 -5.24 -22.11
N ILE A 128 5.43 -4.06 -21.48
CA ILE A 128 4.31 -3.13 -21.71
C ILE A 128 4.15 -2.82 -23.20
N ILE A 129 5.25 -2.47 -23.89
CA ILE A 129 5.19 -2.08 -25.31
C ILE A 129 4.73 -3.26 -26.18
N LYS A 130 5.19 -4.47 -25.88
CA LYS A 130 4.73 -5.69 -26.56
C LYS A 130 3.24 -5.94 -26.33
N ILE A 131 2.79 -5.81 -25.09
CA ILE A 131 1.38 -5.99 -24.73
C ILE A 131 0.52 -4.94 -25.41
N ALA A 132 0.94 -3.68 -25.42
CA ALA A 132 0.23 -2.60 -26.11
C ALA A 132 0.12 -2.89 -27.61
N SER A 133 1.24 -3.27 -28.25
CA SER A 133 1.26 -3.64 -29.67
C SER A 133 0.35 -4.83 -29.99
N SER A 134 0.31 -5.85 -29.12
CA SER A 134 -0.50 -7.05 -29.35
C SER A 134 -2.01 -6.81 -29.25
N ILE A 135 -2.44 -5.75 -28.55
CA ILE A 135 -3.84 -5.32 -28.47
C ILE A 135 -4.18 -4.14 -29.40
N GLY A 136 -3.29 -3.82 -30.35
CA GLY A 136 -3.51 -2.76 -31.34
C GLY A 136 -3.34 -1.33 -30.80
N ILE A 137 -2.72 -1.16 -29.63
CA ILE A 137 -2.33 0.15 -29.10
C ILE A 137 -0.91 0.46 -29.57
N THR A 138 -0.81 1.34 -30.57
CA THR A 138 0.49 1.86 -31.03
C THR A 138 1.01 2.90 -30.06
N LEU A 139 2.18 2.64 -29.49
CA LEU A 139 2.93 3.65 -28.75
C LEU A 139 3.82 4.39 -29.75
N MET A 140 3.61 5.70 -29.92
CA MET A 140 4.60 6.56 -30.56
C MET A 140 5.76 6.71 -29.58
N ILE A 141 6.88 6.03 -29.87
CA ILE A 141 8.14 6.12 -29.11
C ILE A 141 9.15 6.84 -29.98
#